data_AF-W6TZZ3-F1
#
_entry.id   AF-W6TZZ3-F1
#
_cell.length_a   1.000
_cell.length_b   1.000
_cell.length_c   1.000
_cell.angle_alpha   90.00
_cell.angle_beta   90.00
_cell.angle_gamma   90.00
#
_symmetry.space_group_name_H-M   'P 1'
#
loop_
_entity.id
_entity.type
_entity.pdbx_description
1 polymer ?
#
loop_
_entity_poly.entity_id
_entity_poly.type
_entity_poly.pdbx_seq_one_letter_code
_entity_poly.pdbx_strand_id
1 'polypeptide(L)'
;MHKKFILLLISQILLTVKSYCIEEIIEINTSTQKEKYIPFLLSKGKSQVEDIVKYTLKMNPYLEAEYVKTIAQIYIEEAIIEGINYDIAYAQMLLETGILKFNGIVSKEQHNFSGLGATDNFTKGNSFSNMQEGIRAHIQHLKAYASSQDINSNMVDPRFYFVKRGSAPTIYDLTGKWATDKLYDKKLKKYC
;
A
#
# COMPACT_ATOMS: atom_id res chain seq x y z
N MET A 1 39.12 -55.68 56.88
CA MET A 1 39.74 -54.36 56.59
C MET A 1 39.63 -54.05 55.09
N HIS A 2 38.49 -53.56 54.61
CA HIS A 2 38.25 -53.22 53.20
C HIS A 2 37.39 -51.95 53.11
N LYS A 3 38.00 -50.79 53.40
CA LYS A 3 37.28 -49.49 53.38
C LYS A 3 38.10 -48.29 52.87
N LYS A 4 39.14 -48.49 52.05
CA LYS A 4 39.99 -47.36 51.58
C LYS A 4 40.22 -47.19 50.08
N PHE A 5 39.56 -47.95 49.19
CA PHE A 5 39.77 -47.81 47.73
C PHE A 5 38.58 -47.27 46.92
N ILE A 6 37.47 -46.88 47.55
CA ILE A 6 36.26 -46.41 46.83
C ILE A 6 36.16 -44.87 46.74
N LEU A 7 36.96 -44.12 47.51
CA LEU A 7 36.85 -42.64 47.53
C LEU A 7 37.63 -41.89 46.44
N LEU A 8 38.53 -42.54 45.69
CA LEU A 8 39.33 -41.84 44.65
C LEU A 8 38.76 -41.93 43.23
N LEU A 9 37.87 -42.89 42.93
CA LEU A 9 37.25 -43.02 41.60
C LEU A 9 36.03 -42.11 41.41
N ILE A 10 35.38 -41.67 42.49
CA ILE A 10 34.20 -40.77 42.40
C ILE A 10 34.63 -39.30 42.23
N SER A 11 35.85 -38.94 42.63
CA SER A 11 36.39 -37.58 42.50
C SER A 11 36.73 -37.19 41.04
N GLN A 12 37.24 -38.13 40.23
CA GLN A 12 37.51 -37.87 38.80
C GLN A 12 36.27 -37.96 37.91
N ILE A 13 35.23 -38.68 38.36
CA ILE A 13 33.93 -38.69 37.65
C ILE A 13 33.20 -37.36 37.88
N LEU A 14 33.25 -36.76 39.07
CA LEU A 14 32.60 -35.46 39.31
C LEU A 14 33.25 -34.27 38.57
N LEU A 15 34.52 -34.38 38.17
CA LEU A 15 35.21 -33.37 37.37
C LEU A 15 35.02 -33.52 35.86
N THR A 16 34.61 -34.69 35.37
CA THR A 16 34.36 -34.91 33.94
C THR A 16 32.92 -34.59 33.53
N VAL A 17 31.94 -34.69 34.43
CA VAL A 17 30.56 -34.24 34.10
C VAL A 17 30.43 -32.71 34.09
N LYS A 18 31.35 -31.98 34.74
CA LYS A 18 31.33 -30.51 34.78
C LYS A 18 31.76 -29.83 33.47
N SER A 19 32.25 -30.60 32.49
CA SER A 19 32.69 -30.07 31.19
C SER A 19 31.70 -30.33 30.03
N TYR A 20 30.60 -31.04 30.25
CA TYR A 20 29.65 -31.40 29.18
C TYR A 20 28.29 -30.70 29.26
N CYS A 21 28.03 -29.91 30.30
CA CYS A 21 26.94 -28.96 30.27
C CYS A 21 27.49 -27.61 29.79
N ILE A 22 28.05 -27.59 28.57
CA ILE A 22 27.97 -26.37 27.78
C ILE A 22 26.48 -26.23 27.54
N GLU A 23 25.88 -25.21 28.15
CA GLU A 23 24.61 -24.71 27.74
C GLU A 23 24.73 -24.45 26.23
N GLU A 24 24.30 -25.41 25.41
CA GLU A 24 23.60 -25.06 24.19
C GLU A 24 22.34 -24.34 24.67
N ILE A 25 22.53 -23.06 25.01
CA ILE A 25 21.58 -22.03 24.66
C ILE A 25 21.38 -22.25 23.17
N ILE A 26 20.41 -23.09 22.85
CA ILE A 26 19.74 -23.04 21.57
C ILE A 26 19.16 -21.63 21.59
N GLU A 27 19.95 -20.66 21.15
CA GLU A 27 19.43 -19.46 20.54
C GLU A 27 18.58 -20.00 19.41
N ILE A 28 17.31 -20.24 19.73
CA ILE A 28 16.26 -20.31 18.75
C ILE A 28 16.32 -18.91 18.17
N ASN A 29 17.14 -18.78 17.13
CA ASN A 29 17.28 -17.61 16.32
C ASN A 29 15.95 -17.53 15.59
N THR A 30 14.95 -17.03 16.32
CA THR A 30 13.71 -16.54 15.74
C THR A 30 14.13 -15.30 14.99
N SER A 31 14.75 -15.51 13.82
CA SER A 31 14.58 -14.59 12.73
C SER A 31 13.08 -14.55 12.53
N THR A 32 12.44 -13.61 13.21
CA THR A 32 11.07 -13.22 12.96
C THR A 32 11.11 -12.86 11.50
N GLN A 33 10.71 -13.78 10.63
CA GLN A 33 10.43 -13.44 9.26
C GLN A 33 9.36 -12.38 9.39
N LYS A 34 9.75 -11.10 9.31
CA LYS A 34 8.82 -9.98 9.27
C LYS A 34 7.85 -10.37 8.17
N GLU A 35 6.63 -10.75 8.54
CA GLU A 35 5.60 -11.09 7.57
C GLU A 35 5.57 -9.96 6.57
N LYS A 36 5.82 -10.30 5.29
CA LYS A 36 5.93 -9.32 4.23
C LYS A 36 4.58 -8.64 4.12
N TYR A 37 4.47 -7.41 4.62
CA TYR A 37 3.25 -6.62 4.56
C TYR A 37 2.73 -6.58 3.12
N ILE A 38 1.49 -7.06 2.92
CA ILE A 38 0.79 -7.04 1.64
C ILE A 38 -0.23 -5.90 1.69
N PRO A 39 -0.02 -4.82 0.92
CA PRO A 39 -0.95 -3.70 0.87
C PRO A 39 -2.15 -4.06 -0.01
N PHE A 40 -3.19 -4.60 0.62
CA PHE A 40 -4.47 -4.89 -0.02
C PHE A 40 -5.24 -3.59 -0.31
N LEU A 41 -5.87 -3.51 -1.48
CA LEU A 41 -6.73 -2.39 -1.85
C LEU A 41 -7.96 -2.31 -0.95
N LEU A 42 -8.55 -3.46 -0.63
CA LEU A 42 -9.68 -3.60 0.30
C LEU A 42 -9.17 -3.67 1.74
N SER A 43 -8.73 -2.52 2.23
CA SER A 43 -8.26 -2.33 3.61
C SER A 43 -8.44 -0.86 4.00
N LYS A 44 -8.26 -0.54 5.29
CA LYS A 44 -8.34 0.84 5.74
C LYS A 44 -6.96 1.50 5.65
N GLY A 45 -6.92 2.73 5.15
CA GLY A 45 -5.75 3.59 5.32
C GLY A 45 -5.49 3.91 6.80
N LYS A 46 -4.30 4.43 7.09
CA LYS A 46 -3.82 4.71 8.44
C LYS A 46 -3.40 6.16 8.63
N SER A 47 -3.04 6.87 7.56
CA SER A 47 -2.58 8.25 7.65
C SER A 47 -3.70 9.19 8.08
N GLN A 48 -3.34 10.23 8.82
CA GLN A 48 -4.23 11.36 9.09
C GLN A 48 -4.16 12.38 7.95
N VAL A 49 -5.18 13.23 7.82
CA VAL A 49 -5.23 14.29 6.79
C VAL A 49 -3.99 15.18 6.88
N GLU A 50 -3.58 15.56 8.08
CA GLU A 50 -2.45 16.44 8.33
C GLU A 50 -1.13 15.84 7.85
N ASP A 51 -0.95 14.52 8.03
CA ASP A 51 0.24 13.80 7.58
C ASP A 51 0.30 13.73 6.05
N ILE A 52 -0.83 13.47 5.40
CA ILE A 52 -0.96 13.46 3.93
C ILE A 52 -0.64 14.84 3.35
N VAL A 53 -1.19 15.90 3.94
CA VAL A 53 -0.95 17.29 3.53
C VAL A 53 0.53 17.63 3.66
N LYS A 54 1.12 17.37 4.84
CA LYS A 54 2.54 17.64 5.10
C LYS A 54 3.45 16.89 4.14
N TYR A 55 3.16 15.62 3.88
CA TYR A 55 3.91 14.80 2.94
C TYR A 55 3.84 15.36 1.51
N THR A 56 2.63 15.71 1.06
CA THR A 56 2.41 16.23 -0.29
C THR A 56 3.11 17.58 -0.50
N LEU A 57 3.01 18.51 0.45
CA LEU A 57 3.67 19.82 0.38
C LEU A 57 5.20 19.72 0.45
N LYS A 58 5.74 18.73 1.16
CA LYS A 58 7.19 18.45 1.13
C LYS A 58 7.66 18.03 -0.26
N MET A 59 6.84 17.28 -1.00
CA MET A 59 7.15 16.76 -2.33
C MET A 59 6.89 17.79 -3.43
N ASN A 60 5.90 18.67 -3.25
CA ASN A 60 5.58 19.76 -4.15
C ASN A 60 5.20 21.03 -3.34
N PRO A 61 6.19 21.87 -2.99
CA PRO A 61 5.98 23.05 -2.13
C PRO A 61 5.26 24.21 -2.81
N TYR A 62 4.94 24.10 -4.11
CA TYR A 62 4.21 25.12 -4.87
C TYR A 62 2.69 24.95 -4.83
N LEU A 63 2.18 23.94 -4.12
CA LEU A 63 0.75 23.70 -3.97
C LEU A 63 0.19 24.54 -2.82
N GLU A 64 -1.03 25.05 -3.01
CA GLU A 64 -1.80 25.67 -1.94
C GLU A 64 -2.22 24.61 -0.90
N ALA A 65 -1.94 24.88 0.37
CA ALA A 65 -2.18 23.91 1.44
C ALA A 65 -3.66 23.50 1.55
N GLU A 66 -4.57 24.47 1.38
CA GLU A 66 -6.01 24.19 1.44
C GLU A 66 -6.48 23.30 0.28
N TYR A 67 -5.93 23.49 -0.92
CA TYR A 67 -6.22 22.63 -2.07
C TYR A 67 -5.79 21.18 -1.83
N VAL A 68 -4.59 20.99 -1.27
CA VAL A 68 -4.09 19.65 -0.90
C VAL A 68 -4.96 19.01 0.18
N LYS A 69 -5.35 19.81 1.20
CA LYS A 69 -6.21 19.35 2.29
C LYS A 69 -7.58 18.91 1.79
N THR A 70 -8.21 19.68 0.90
CA THR A 70 -9.49 19.32 0.28
C THR A 70 -9.38 18.00 -0.48
N ILE A 71 -8.33 17.81 -1.30
CA ILE A 71 -8.12 16.54 -2.01
C ILE A 71 -7.96 15.38 -1.03
N ALA A 72 -7.11 15.53 0.00
CA ALA A 72 -6.87 14.50 1.00
C ALA A 72 -8.15 14.09 1.73
N GLN A 73 -8.99 15.06 2.11
CA GLN A 73 -10.28 14.81 2.75
C GLN A 73 -11.23 14.02 1.84
N ILE A 74 -11.39 14.44 0.58
CA ILE A 74 -12.27 13.76 -0.36
C ILE A 74 -11.79 12.32 -0.62
N TYR A 75 -10.48 12.09 -0.75
CA TYR A 75 -9.94 10.73 -0.90
C TYR A 75 -10.27 9.84 0.29
N ILE A 76 -10.13 10.35 1.51
CA ILE A 76 -10.46 9.60 2.73
C ILE A 76 -11.97 9.29 2.76
N GLU A 77 -12.81 10.29 2.51
CA GLU A 77 -14.27 10.14 2.55
C GLU A 77 -14.78 9.14 1.52
N GLU A 78 -14.44 9.32 0.24
CA GLU A 78 -14.89 8.44 -0.85
C GLU A 78 -14.35 7.02 -0.68
N ALA A 79 -13.09 6.86 -0.24
CA ALA A 79 -12.49 5.55 -0.02
C ALA A 79 -13.09 4.83 1.19
N ILE A 80 -13.44 5.53 2.28
CA ILE A 80 -14.16 4.94 3.42
C ILE A 80 -15.52 4.39 2.99
N ILE A 81 -16.28 5.13 2.18
CA ILE A 81 -17.59 4.69 1.65
C ILE A 81 -17.44 3.37 0.89
N GLU A 82 -16.40 3.26 0.06
CA GLU A 82 -16.20 2.10 -0.80
C GLU A 82 -15.37 0.97 -0.16
N GLY A 83 -14.76 1.20 1.01
CA GLY A 83 -13.89 0.23 1.69
C GLY A 83 -12.51 0.09 1.04
N ILE A 84 -12.04 1.14 0.35
CA ILE A 84 -10.74 1.19 -0.30
C ILE A 84 -9.72 1.86 0.61
N ASN A 85 -8.47 1.41 0.50
CA ASN A 85 -7.37 1.99 1.24
C ASN A 85 -7.00 3.36 0.65
N TYR A 86 -7.35 4.42 1.37
CA TYR A 86 -7.10 5.80 0.94
C TYR A 86 -5.60 6.14 0.82
N ASP A 87 -4.71 5.51 1.59
CA ASP A 87 -3.26 5.75 1.44
C ASP A 87 -2.78 5.26 0.08
N ILE A 88 -3.25 4.08 -0.35
CA ILE A 88 -2.91 3.52 -1.66
C ILE A 88 -3.51 4.36 -2.78
N ALA A 89 -4.80 4.71 -2.67
CA ALA A 89 -5.48 5.52 -3.69
C ALA A 89 -4.84 6.92 -3.83
N TYR A 90 -4.46 7.54 -2.71
CA TYR A 90 -3.78 8.83 -2.71
C TYR A 90 -2.35 8.72 -3.26
N ALA A 91 -1.59 7.70 -2.87
CA ALA A 91 -0.28 7.39 -3.44
C ALA A 91 -0.34 7.22 -4.97
N GLN A 92 -1.38 6.52 -5.45
CA GLN A 92 -1.63 6.34 -6.87
C GLN A 92 -1.92 7.67 -7.56
N MET A 93 -2.75 8.52 -6.97
CA MET A 93 -2.99 9.87 -7.47
C MET A 93 -1.72 10.70 -7.58
N LEU A 94 -0.83 10.65 -6.59
CA LEU A 94 0.45 11.36 -6.64
C LEU A 94 1.31 10.87 -7.81
N LEU A 95 1.31 9.56 -8.08
CA LEU A 95 2.01 8.99 -9.24
C LEU A 95 1.39 9.46 -10.56
N GLU A 96 0.07 9.30 -10.72
CA GLU A 96 -0.64 9.57 -12.00
C GLU A 96 -0.64 11.05 -12.36
N THR A 97 -0.74 11.94 -11.37
CA THR A 97 -0.78 13.40 -11.59
C THR A 97 0.59 14.07 -11.58
N GLY A 98 1.66 13.32 -11.30
CA GLY A 98 2.99 13.88 -11.07
C GLY A 98 3.04 14.80 -9.85
N ILE A 99 2.37 14.42 -8.76
CA ILE A 99 2.21 15.17 -7.50
C ILE A 99 1.42 16.46 -7.76
N LEU A 100 0.23 16.31 -8.36
CA LEU A 100 -0.71 17.37 -8.71
C LEU A 100 -0.17 18.42 -9.69
N LYS A 101 0.85 18.06 -10.48
CA LYS A 101 1.41 18.93 -11.54
C LYS A 101 0.66 18.84 -12.86
N PHE A 102 0.01 17.70 -13.14
CA PHE A 102 -0.73 17.45 -14.38
C PHE A 102 0.11 17.74 -15.65
N ASN A 103 1.37 17.35 -15.64
CA ASN A 103 2.31 17.56 -16.75
C ASN A 103 2.21 16.51 -17.87
N GLY A 104 1.26 15.58 -17.76
CA GLY A 104 0.94 14.59 -18.77
C GLY A 104 -0.14 15.08 -19.74
N ILE A 105 -0.84 14.13 -20.36
CA ILE A 105 -1.92 14.41 -21.31
C ILE A 105 -3.26 14.73 -20.66
N VAL A 106 -3.41 14.38 -19.38
CA VAL A 106 -4.57 14.70 -18.56
C VAL A 106 -4.34 16.05 -17.90
N SER A 107 -5.19 17.02 -18.18
CA SER A 107 -5.11 18.36 -17.58
C SER A 107 -5.84 18.43 -16.24
N LYS A 108 -5.50 19.45 -15.44
CA LYS A 108 -6.12 19.69 -14.13
C LYS A 108 -7.63 19.90 -14.23
N GLU A 109 -8.09 20.55 -15.30
CA GLU A 109 -9.49 20.90 -15.57
C GLU A 109 -10.35 19.68 -15.87
N GLN A 110 -9.74 18.54 -16.21
CA GLN A 110 -10.48 17.29 -16.39
C GLN A 110 -10.92 16.66 -15.07
N HIS A 111 -10.36 17.11 -13.93
CA HIS A 111 -10.56 16.50 -12.61
C HIS A 111 -10.28 14.99 -12.59
N ASN A 112 -9.42 14.50 -13.49
CA ASN A 112 -9.11 13.08 -13.60
C ASN A 112 -7.79 12.79 -12.87
N PHE A 113 -7.91 12.43 -11.60
CA PHE A 113 -6.77 12.25 -10.68
C PHE A 113 -6.05 10.90 -10.82
N SER A 114 -6.51 10.05 -11.73
CA SER A 114 -6.07 8.66 -11.82
C SER A 114 -5.76 8.19 -13.25
N GLY A 115 -5.85 9.10 -14.22
CA GLY A 115 -5.58 8.79 -15.62
C GLY A 115 -6.63 7.90 -16.28
N LEU A 116 -7.86 7.86 -15.75
CA LEU A 116 -8.90 7.01 -16.33
C LEU A 116 -9.16 7.36 -17.80
N GLY A 117 -9.08 6.34 -18.65
CA GLY A 117 -9.28 6.48 -20.09
C GLY A 117 -8.09 7.06 -20.86
N ALA A 118 -6.99 7.43 -20.19
CA ALA A 118 -5.75 7.84 -20.84
C ALA A 118 -4.95 6.61 -21.28
N THR A 119 -5.46 5.90 -22.30
CA THR A 119 -4.96 4.56 -22.69
C THR A 119 -3.68 4.57 -23.53
N ASP A 120 -3.29 5.72 -24.06
CA ASP A 120 -2.07 5.93 -24.82
C ASP A 120 -1.59 7.39 -24.65
N ASN A 121 -0.48 7.74 -25.31
CA ASN A 121 0.11 9.08 -25.21
C ASN A 121 -0.67 10.19 -25.94
N PHE A 122 -1.82 9.90 -26.52
CA PHE A 122 -2.59 10.84 -27.35
C PHE A 122 -4.03 11.02 -26.86
N THR A 123 -4.54 10.06 -26.10
CA THR A 123 -5.91 10.05 -25.59
C THR A 123 -5.98 10.78 -24.26
N LYS A 124 -6.62 11.95 -24.23
CA LYS A 124 -6.70 12.82 -23.04
C LYS A 124 -7.37 12.19 -21.81
N GLY A 125 -8.01 11.03 -21.94
CA GLY A 125 -8.75 10.39 -20.88
C GLY A 125 -10.10 11.06 -20.58
N ASN A 126 -10.79 10.53 -19.58
CA ASN A 126 -12.10 10.99 -19.15
C ASN A 126 -12.00 12.35 -18.44
N SER A 127 -13.11 13.09 -18.42
CA SER A 127 -13.29 14.32 -17.65
C SER A 127 -14.47 14.16 -16.71
N PHE A 128 -14.38 14.76 -15.52
CA PHE A 128 -15.39 14.72 -14.48
C PHE A 128 -15.86 16.12 -14.12
N SER A 129 -17.11 16.25 -13.71
CA SER A 129 -17.76 17.56 -13.53
C SER A 129 -17.08 18.40 -12.45
N ASN A 130 -16.53 17.74 -11.43
CA ASN A 130 -15.83 18.38 -10.32
C ASN A 130 -14.79 17.42 -9.71
N MET A 131 -14.00 17.96 -8.79
CA MET A 131 -12.98 17.23 -8.05
C MET A 131 -13.52 15.98 -7.35
N GLN A 132 -14.69 16.08 -6.73
CA GLN A 132 -15.29 14.97 -5.98
C GLN A 132 -15.68 13.80 -6.89
N GLU A 133 -16.31 14.08 -8.03
CA GLU A 133 -16.65 13.03 -9.01
C GLU A 133 -15.42 12.34 -9.58
N GLY A 134 -14.35 13.09 -9.84
CA GLY A 134 -13.11 12.52 -10.34
C GLY A 134 -12.42 11.59 -9.34
N ILE A 135 -12.38 12.00 -8.07
CA ILE A 135 -11.84 11.17 -6.99
C ILE A 135 -12.74 9.95 -6.76
N ARG A 136 -14.07 10.13 -6.73
CA ARG A 136 -15.02 9.01 -6.63
C ARG A 136 -14.84 8.00 -7.75
N ALA A 137 -14.70 8.45 -9.00
CA ALA A 137 -14.48 7.56 -10.14
C ALA A 137 -13.20 6.74 -9.98
N HIS A 138 -12.12 7.35 -9.50
CA HIS A 138 -10.89 6.64 -9.17
C HIS A 138 -11.11 5.55 -8.12
N ILE A 139 -11.77 5.88 -7.00
CA ILE A 139 -12.06 4.92 -5.93
C ILE A 139 -12.93 3.76 -6.43
N GLN A 140 -13.97 4.06 -7.22
CA GLN A 140 -14.83 3.05 -7.83
C GLN A 140 -14.02 2.12 -8.76
N HIS A 141 -13.11 2.66 -9.57
CA HIS A 141 -12.26 1.85 -10.43
C HIS A 141 -11.34 0.93 -9.63
N LEU A 142 -10.77 1.44 -8.52
CA LEU A 142 -9.99 0.61 -7.60
C LEU A 142 -10.83 -0.50 -6.97
N LYS A 143 -12.08 -0.22 -6.59
CA LYS A 143 -13.01 -1.23 -6.09
C LYS A 143 -13.36 -2.30 -7.11
N ALA A 144 -13.48 -1.92 -8.38
CA ALA A 144 -13.65 -2.88 -9.47
C ALA A 144 -12.48 -3.88 -9.50
N TYR A 145 -11.24 -3.40 -9.41
CA TYR A 145 -10.06 -4.25 -9.34
C TYR A 145 -9.97 -5.06 -8.05
N ALA A 146 -10.29 -4.44 -6.91
CA ALA A 146 -10.09 -5.03 -5.58
C ALA A 146 -11.05 -6.18 -5.27
N SER A 147 -12.30 -6.13 -5.76
CA SER A 147 -13.31 -7.16 -5.42
C SER A 147 -14.51 -7.22 -6.37
N SER A 148 -15.44 -8.12 -6.03
CA SER A 148 -16.78 -8.23 -6.59
C SER A 148 -17.88 -7.54 -5.77
N GLN A 149 -17.56 -6.76 -4.72
CA GLN A 149 -18.57 -6.06 -3.89
C GLN A 149 -19.26 -4.90 -4.61
N ASP A 150 -20.55 -4.68 -4.42
CA ASP A 150 -21.27 -3.57 -5.06
C ASP A 150 -20.72 -2.19 -4.66
N ILE A 151 -20.89 -1.21 -5.54
CA ILE A 151 -20.56 0.20 -5.26
C ILE A 151 -21.57 0.75 -4.25
N ASN A 152 -21.09 1.47 -3.24
CA ASN A 152 -21.89 2.01 -2.14
C ASN A 152 -22.33 3.47 -2.37
N SER A 153 -21.73 4.14 -3.36
CA SER A 153 -22.02 5.51 -3.78
C SER A 153 -22.72 5.58 -5.14
N ASN A 154 -23.01 6.78 -5.63
CA ASN A 154 -23.49 6.96 -7.00
C ASN A 154 -22.38 6.60 -8.00
N MET A 155 -22.66 5.66 -8.91
CA MET A 155 -21.72 5.26 -9.96
C MET A 155 -21.39 6.45 -10.88
N VAL A 156 -20.10 6.79 -10.96
CA VAL A 156 -19.58 7.88 -11.83
C VAL A 156 -18.41 7.43 -12.70
N ASP A 157 -17.78 6.28 -12.40
CA ASP A 157 -16.73 5.71 -13.24
C ASP A 157 -17.32 5.12 -14.55
N PRO A 158 -17.08 5.74 -15.72
CA PRO A 158 -17.61 5.24 -16.98
C PRO A 158 -16.92 3.97 -17.47
N ARG A 159 -15.80 3.58 -16.83
CA ARG A 159 -14.98 2.43 -17.19
C ARG A 159 -15.10 1.27 -16.20
N PHE A 160 -15.95 1.41 -15.18
CA PHE A 160 -16.11 0.41 -14.11
C PHE A 160 -16.36 -0.99 -14.67
N TYR A 161 -17.26 -1.09 -15.65
CA TYR A 161 -17.67 -2.36 -16.26
C TYR A 161 -16.65 -2.96 -17.24
N PHE A 162 -15.57 -2.24 -17.58
CA PHE A 162 -14.49 -2.79 -18.42
C PHE A 162 -13.45 -3.57 -17.60
N VAL A 163 -13.50 -3.46 -16.27
CA VAL A 163 -12.60 -4.19 -15.38
C VAL A 163 -13.14 -5.59 -15.11
N LYS A 164 -12.29 -6.61 -15.27
CA LYS A 164 -12.58 -7.92 -14.69
C LYS A 164 -12.57 -7.79 -13.17
N ARG A 165 -13.76 -7.84 -12.57
CA ARG A 165 -13.95 -7.59 -11.15
C ARG A 165 -13.12 -8.52 -10.26
N GLY A 166 -12.48 -7.96 -9.21
CA GLY A 166 -11.64 -8.70 -8.27
C GLY A 166 -10.31 -9.21 -8.85
N SER A 167 -9.91 -8.73 -10.04
CA SER A 167 -8.70 -9.22 -10.70
C SER A 167 -7.39 -8.67 -10.14
N ALA A 168 -7.42 -7.62 -9.31
CA ALA A 168 -6.23 -7.07 -8.68
C ALA A 168 -6.49 -6.64 -7.21
N PRO A 169 -6.44 -7.59 -6.25
CA PRO A 169 -6.70 -7.30 -4.84
C PRO A 169 -5.61 -6.49 -4.12
N THR A 170 -4.38 -6.45 -4.64
CA THR A 170 -3.23 -5.78 -4.00
C THR A 170 -2.58 -4.77 -4.95
N ILE A 171 -1.73 -3.88 -4.41
CA ILE A 171 -0.96 -2.95 -5.26
C ILE A 171 -0.09 -3.66 -6.30
N TYR A 172 0.35 -4.89 -6.00
CA TYR A 172 1.20 -5.67 -6.90
C TYR A 172 0.44 -6.10 -8.14
N ASP A 173 -0.85 -6.44 -7.96
CA ASP A 173 -1.69 -6.97 -9.01
C ASP A 173 -2.17 -5.90 -10.00
N LEU A 174 -1.99 -4.61 -9.65
CA LEU A 174 -2.27 -3.47 -10.53
C LEU A 174 -1.26 -3.38 -11.68
N THR A 175 -0.05 -3.90 -11.51
CA THR A 175 0.96 -3.97 -12.58
C THR A 175 0.43 -4.78 -13.76
N GLY A 176 0.42 -4.17 -14.95
CA GLY A 176 -0.11 -4.77 -16.17
C GLY A 176 -1.63 -4.77 -16.29
N LYS A 177 -2.36 -4.31 -15.26
CA LYS A 177 -3.84 -4.18 -15.29
C LYS A 177 -4.28 -2.73 -15.28
N TRP A 178 -3.84 -1.97 -14.27
CA TRP A 178 -4.07 -0.53 -14.21
C TRP A 178 -3.24 0.20 -15.26
N ALA A 179 -1.93 -0.09 -15.29
CA ALA A 179 -0.99 0.45 -16.25
C ALA A 179 -0.20 -0.69 -16.90
N THR A 180 0.15 -0.53 -18.18
CA THR A 180 0.97 -1.50 -18.93
C THR A 180 2.43 -1.55 -18.46
N ASP A 181 2.86 -0.57 -17.67
CA ASP A 181 4.20 -0.51 -17.10
C ASP A 181 4.47 -1.69 -16.15
N LYS A 182 5.52 -2.45 -16.46
CA LYS A 182 5.95 -3.63 -15.69
C LYS A 182 6.55 -3.28 -14.31
N LEU A 183 6.81 -2.00 -14.04
CA LEU A 183 7.36 -1.50 -12.79
C LEU A 183 6.34 -0.65 -12.01
N TYR A 184 5.06 -0.73 -12.37
CA TYR A 184 4.01 0.12 -11.80
C TYR A 184 3.93 0.02 -10.27
N ASP A 185 3.85 -1.19 -9.72
CA ASP A 185 3.87 -1.45 -8.28
C ASP A 185 5.08 -0.82 -7.58
N LYS A 186 6.27 -0.91 -8.19
CA LYS A 186 7.51 -0.34 -7.64
C LYS A 186 7.49 1.19 -7.65
N LYS A 187 6.85 1.82 -8.65
CA LYS A 187 6.66 3.27 -8.69
C LYS A 187 5.67 3.70 -7.62
N LEU A 188 4.54 3.01 -7.53
CA LEU A 188 3.50 3.29 -6.55
C LEU A 188 4.02 3.21 -5.11
N LYS A 189 4.81 2.17 -4.80
CA LYS A 189 5.46 1.99 -3.50
C LYS A 189 6.34 3.14 -3.03
N LYS A 190 6.81 4.03 -3.91
CA LYS A 190 7.60 5.21 -3.50
C LYS A 190 6.76 6.24 -2.74
N TYR A 191 5.44 6.14 -2.84
CA TYR A 191 4.47 7.04 -2.23
C TYR A 191 3.68 6.39 -1.09
N CYS A 192 3.90 5.10 -0.79
CA CYS A 192 3.24 4.34 0.26
C CYS A 192 4.09 4.20 1.53
#